data_AF-A0A6B1FE25-F1
#
_entry.id   AF-A0A6B1FE25-F1
#
_cell.length_a   1.000
_cell.length_b   1.000
_cell.length_c   1.000
_cell.angle_alpha   90.00
_cell.angle_beta   90.00
_cell.angle_gamma   90.00
#
_symmetry.space_group_name_H-M   'P 1'
#
loop_
_entity.id
_entity.type
_entity.pdbx_description
1 polymer ?
#
loop_
_entity_poly.entity_id
_entity_poly.type
_entity_poly.pdbx_seq_one_letter_code
_entity_poly.pdbx_strand_id
1 'polypeptide(L)'
;MAICKGLVEAHGGRIWAESAGTGPGARFTFTIPAVEEAGPGGAAIPAGSAHGPRAAAADAPHILVVDDDPKTLLYVRGTLEDAGHRVIVTGDPDEVPLLLETYRPDLVLLDLLLPGTDGIELM
;
A
#
# COMPACT_ATOMS: atom_id res chain seq x y z
N MET A 1 -19.65 -9.82 10.84
CA MET A 1 -19.91 -9.74 9.38
C MET A 1 -20.16 -8.31 8.86
N ALA A 2 -20.46 -7.31 9.70
CA ALA A 2 -20.78 -5.96 9.24
C ALA A 2 -19.65 -5.29 8.43
N ILE A 3 -18.39 -5.42 8.88
CA ILE A 3 -17.23 -4.81 8.21
C ILE A 3 -16.99 -5.43 6.82
N CYS A 4 -16.90 -6.77 6.74
CA CYS A 4 -16.71 -7.47 5.47
C CYS A 4 -17.85 -7.22 4.48
N LYS A 5 -19.10 -7.14 4.98
CA LYS A 5 -20.26 -6.83 4.16
C LYS A 5 -20.16 -5.43 3.56
N GLY A 6 -19.84 -4.42 4.37
CA GLY A 6 -19.68 -3.05 3.90
C GLY A 6 -18.59 -2.93 2.84
N LEU A 7 -17.45 -3.61 3.03
CA LEU A 7 -16.36 -3.60 2.05
C LEU A 7 -16.79 -4.25 0.72
N VAL A 8 -17.42 -5.42 0.76
CA VAL A 8 -17.85 -6.12 -0.46
C VAL A 8 -18.94 -5.34 -1.19
N GLU A 9 -19.92 -4.77 -0.48
CA GLU A 9 -20.99 -3.96 -1.09
C GLU A 9 -20.47 -2.65 -1.67
N ALA A 10 -19.49 -2.00 -1.02
CA ALA A 10 -18.83 -0.82 -1.56
C ALA A 10 -18.11 -1.09 -2.89
N HIS A 11 -17.62 -2.32 -3.12
CA HIS A 11 -17.02 -2.76 -4.38
C HIS A 11 -18.05 -3.28 -5.39
N GLY A 12 -19.36 -3.05 -5.18
CA GLY A 12 -20.43 -3.55 -6.06
C GLY A 12 -20.62 -5.07 -6.02
N GLY A 13 -20.12 -5.70 -4.96
CA GLY A 13 -20.14 -7.14 -4.76
C GLY A 13 -21.31 -7.65 -3.90
N ARG A 14 -21.26 -8.94 -3.58
CA ARG A 14 -22.18 -9.60 -2.63
C ARG A 14 -21.43 -10.62 -1.78
N ILE A 15 -21.87 -10.83 -0.54
CA ILE A 15 -21.30 -11.81 0.41
C ILE A 15 -22.41 -12.65 1.06
N TRP A 16 -22.19 -13.96 1.23
CA TRP A 16 -23.12 -14.88 1.87
C TRP A 16 -22.38 -16.00 2.62
N ALA A 17 -23.14 -16.79 3.40
CA ALA A 17 -22.60 -17.91 4.16
C ALA A 17 -23.49 -19.15 4.00
N GLU A 18 -22.86 -20.31 3.93
CA GLU A 18 -23.49 -21.61 3.83
C GLU A 18 -23.02 -22.48 5.00
N SER A 19 -23.95 -23.10 5.72
CA SER A 19 -23.66 -24.05 6.79
C SER A 19 -24.71 -25.16 6.76
N ALA A 20 -24.27 -26.41 6.94
CA ALA A 20 -25.15 -27.58 7.01
C ALA A 20 -25.82 -27.76 8.39
N GLY A 21 -25.74 -26.75 9.27
CA GLY A 21 -26.23 -26.83 10.65
C GLY A 21 -25.16 -27.31 11.62
N THR A 22 -25.53 -28.16 12.58
CA THR A 22 -24.59 -28.78 13.53
C THR A 22 -23.70 -29.80 12.80
N GLY A 23 -22.50 -29.37 12.39
CA GLY A 23 -21.53 -30.09 11.56
C GLY A 23 -20.23 -29.28 11.37
N PRO A 24 -19.26 -29.71 10.53
CA PRO A 24 -17.84 -29.37 10.67
C PRO A 24 -17.42 -27.93 10.30
N GLY A 25 -18.35 -27.00 10.07
CA GLY A 25 -18.03 -25.58 9.88
C GLY A 25 -19.02 -24.82 9.01
N ALA A 26 -18.69 -23.57 8.71
CA ALA A 26 -19.43 -22.69 7.81
C ALA A 26 -18.50 -22.20 6.69
N ARG A 27 -19.02 -22.10 5.46
CA ARG A 27 -18.33 -21.50 4.31
C ARG A 27 -18.85 -20.09 4.08
N PHE A 28 -17.96 -19.13 3.95
CA PHE A 28 -18.28 -17.76 3.58
C PHE A 28 -17.76 -17.50 2.17
N THR A 29 -18.59 -16.92 1.31
CA THR A 29 -18.28 -16.69 -0.10
C THR A 29 -18.67 -15.25 -0.45
N PHE A 30 -17.89 -14.61 -1.32
CA PHE A 30 -18.24 -13.31 -1.87
C PHE A 30 -17.87 -13.21 -3.35
N THR A 31 -18.45 -12.23 -4.04
CA THR A 31 -18.11 -11.88 -5.42
C THR A 31 -17.94 -10.36 -5.54
N ILE A 32 -17.04 -9.92 -6.39
CA ILE A 32 -16.86 -8.51 -6.81
C ILE A 32 -16.80 -8.47 -8.36
N PRO A 33 -17.22 -7.37 -9.01
CA PRO A 33 -17.05 -7.20 -10.45
C PRO A 33 -15.57 -7.34 -10.82
N ALA A 34 -15.25 -8.26 -11.73
CA ALA A 34 -13.93 -8.32 -12.31
C ALA A 34 -13.79 -7.15 -13.28
N VAL A 35 -12.71 -6.38 -13.18
CA VAL A 35 -12.28 -5.57 -14.30
C VAL A 35 -11.78 -6.54 -15.37
N GLU A 36 -12.32 -6.45 -16.59
CA GLU A 36 -11.64 -7.09 -17.72
C GLU A 36 -10.23 -6.51 -17.76
N GLU A 37 -9.20 -7.36 -17.69
CA GLU A 37 -7.89 -6.91 -18.10
C GLU A 37 -8.04 -6.40 -19.52
N ALA A 38 -7.85 -5.09 -19.68
CA ALA A 38 -7.74 -4.47 -20.99
C ALA A 38 -6.79 -5.35 -21.81
N GLY A 39 -7.17 -5.66 -23.04
CA GLY A 39 -6.31 -6.38 -23.99
C GLY A 39 -4.91 -5.74 -24.08
N PRO A 40 -3.98 -6.33 -24.86
CA PRO A 40 -2.53 -6.12 -24.73
C PRO A 40 -1.97 -4.69 -25.02
N GLY A 41 -2.75 -3.63 -24.84
CA GLY A 41 -2.35 -2.23 -24.84
C GLY A 41 -2.81 -1.41 -23.61
N GLY A 42 -3.28 -2.04 -22.53
CA GLY A 42 -3.37 -1.35 -21.24
C GLY A 42 -1.95 -1.03 -20.76
N ALA A 43 -1.63 0.24 -20.51
CA ALA A 43 -0.33 0.65 -20.00
C ALA A 43 0.01 -0.23 -18.80
N ALA A 44 0.94 -1.16 -19.02
CA ALA A 44 1.38 -2.07 -17.98
C ALA A 44 1.83 -1.20 -16.82
N ILE A 45 1.20 -1.36 -15.65
CA ILE A 45 1.96 -1.28 -14.41
C ILE A 45 3.16 -2.18 -14.72
N PRO A 46 4.40 -1.68 -14.79
CA PRO A 46 5.51 -2.53 -15.17
C PRO A 46 5.55 -3.66 -14.15
N ALA A 47 5.06 -4.83 -14.58
CA ALA A 47 5.12 -6.07 -13.83
C ALA A 47 6.59 -6.23 -13.54
N GLY A 48 6.94 -6.04 -12.26
CA GLY A 48 8.28 -5.78 -11.74
C GLY A 48 9.33 -5.69 -12.83
N SER A 49 9.75 -4.47 -13.20
CA SER A 49 11.11 -4.34 -13.73
C SER A 49 11.96 -5.10 -12.74
N ALA A 50 12.50 -6.23 -13.18
CA ALA A 50 13.39 -7.05 -12.42
C ALA A 50 14.60 -6.16 -12.15
N HIS A 51 14.52 -5.36 -11.10
CA HIS A 51 15.63 -4.69 -10.49
C HIS A 51 16.39 -5.81 -9.78
N GLY A 52 17.05 -6.67 -10.58
CA GLY A 52 18.19 -7.42 -10.09
C GLY A 52 19.11 -6.42 -9.38
N PRO A 53 19.80 -6.83 -8.31
CA PRO A 53 20.40 -5.92 -7.35
C PRO A 53 21.28 -4.91 -8.08
N ARG A 54 20.74 -3.71 -8.29
CA ARG A 54 21.49 -2.60 -8.83
C ARG A 54 22.32 -2.17 -7.65
N ALA A 55 23.61 -2.53 -7.69
CA ALA A 55 24.59 -2.12 -6.70
C ALA A 55 24.28 -0.68 -6.30
N ALA A 56 24.11 -0.45 -5.00
CA ALA A 56 23.73 0.85 -4.43
C ALA A 56 24.66 1.93 -5.00
N ALA A 57 24.23 2.54 -6.10
CA ALA A 57 24.92 3.66 -6.67
C ALA A 57 24.74 4.79 -5.65
N ALA A 58 25.75 5.65 -5.50
CA ALA A 58 25.65 6.82 -4.65
C ALA A 58 24.40 7.69 -4.98
N ASP A 59 23.86 7.52 -6.19
CA ASP A 59 22.70 8.20 -6.76
C ASP A 59 21.39 7.38 -6.72
N ALA A 60 21.27 6.37 -5.86
CA ALA A 60 19.98 5.70 -5.65
C ALA A 60 18.96 6.69 -5.07
N PRO A 61 17.77 6.87 -5.69
CA PRO A 61 16.82 7.88 -5.25
C PRO A 61 16.32 7.62 -3.84
N HIS A 62 16.13 8.71 -3.08
CA HIS A 62 15.69 8.69 -1.70
C HIS A 62 14.18 8.83 -1.66
N ILE A 63 13.51 7.87 -1.02
CA ILE A 63 12.06 7.84 -0.88
C ILE A 63 11.73 8.02 0.59
N LEU A 64 10.93 9.03 0.91
CA LEU A 64 10.34 9.20 2.25
C LEU A 64 8.96 8.53 2.27
N VAL A 65 8.72 7.67 3.25
CA VAL A 65 7.43 7.01 3.46
C VAL A 65 6.86 7.46 4.80
N VAL A 66 5.60 7.89 4.79
CA VAL A 66 4.89 8.42 5.96
C VAL A 66 3.57 7.64 6.13
N ASP A 67 3.46 6.89 7.22
CA ASP A 67 2.32 6.03 7.53
C ASP A 67 2.33 5.70 9.03
N ASP A 68 1.20 5.78 9.72
CA ASP A 68 1.13 5.53 11.17
C ASP A 68 1.11 4.04 11.55
N ASP A 69 0.89 3.12 10.59
CA ASP A 69 0.99 1.68 10.81
C ASP A 69 2.46 1.20 10.64
N PRO A 70 3.13 0.76 11.72
CA PRO A 70 4.51 0.27 11.65
C PRO A 70 4.68 -0.94 10.71
N LYS A 71 3.61 -1.72 10.48
CA LYS A 71 3.66 -2.87 9.56
C LYS A 71 3.73 -2.41 8.11
N THR A 72 2.97 -1.38 7.76
CA THR A 72 3.01 -0.78 6.41
C THR A 72 4.40 -0.20 6.17
N LEU A 73 4.93 0.58 7.12
CA LEU A 73 6.30 1.11 7.04
C LEU A 73 7.34 0.02 6.83
N LEU A 74 7.29 -1.07 7.60
CA LEU A 74 8.23 -2.19 7.48
C LEU A 74 8.15 -2.87 6.11
N TYR A 75 6.93 -3.13 5.63
CA TYR A 75 6.69 -3.80 4.35
C TYR A 75 7.13 -2.95 3.16
N VAL A 76 6.74 -1.66 3.14
CA VAL A 76 7.08 -0.73 2.07
C VAL A 76 8.58 -0.50 2.03
N ARG A 77 9.22 -0.31 3.20
CA ARG A 77 10.67 -0.17 3.31
C ARG A 77 11.40 -1.35 2.69
N GLY A 78 11.08 -2.57 3.10
CA GLY A 78 11.73 -3.77 2.56
C GLY A 78 11.56 -3.88 1.04
N THR A 79 10.34 -3.66 0.54
CA THR A 79 10.04 -3.72 -0.90
C THR A 79 10.85 -2.71 -1.72
N LEU A 80 10.96 -1.47 -1.24
CA LEU A 80 11.68 -0.41 -1.94
C LEU A 80 13.20 -0.54 -1.81
N GLU A 81 13.72 -0.97 -0.65
CA GLU A 81 15.15 -1.28 -0.45
C GLU A 81 15.57 -2.46 -1.34
N ASP A 82 14.75 -3.51 -1.45
CA ASP A 82 15.00 -4.65 -2.34
C ASP A 82 15.02 -4.23 -3.83
N ALA A 83 14.26 -3.19 -4.19
CA ALA A 83 14.29 -2.58 -5.52
C ALA A 83 15.50 -1.65 -5.74
N GLY A 84 16.36 -1.45 -4.73
CA GLY A 84 17.59 -0.67 -4.80
C GLY A 84 17.42 0.82 -4.44
N HIS A 85 16.33 1.20 -3.78
CA HIS A 85 16.09 2.56 -3.31
C HIS A 85 16.64 2.79 -1.91
N ARG A 86 16.90 4.05 -1.57
CA ARG A 86 17.19 4.47 -0.19
C ARG A 86 15.88 4.92 0.44
N VAL A 87 15.49 4.30 1.55
CA VAL A 87 14.17 4.56 2.14
C VAL A 87 14.34 5.18 3.51
N ILE A 88 13.62 6.27 3.73
CA ILE A 88 13.42 6.91 5.02
C ILE A 88 11.97 6.68 5.39
N VAL A 89 11.71 6.29 6.63
CA VAL A 89 10.36 6.04 7.13
C VAL A 89 10.10 6.91 8.35
N THR A 90 8.89 7.43 8.47
CA THR A 90 8.38 7.98 9.73
C THR A 90 6.91 7.62 9.87
N GLY A 91 6.46 7.44 11.11
CA GLY A 91 5.04 7.34 11.44
C GLY A 91 4.51 8.58 12.14
N ASP A 92 5.35 9.61 12.24
CA ASP A 92 5.02 10.87 12.89
C ASP A 92 4.98 11.99 11.83
N PRO A 93 3.80 12.56 11.53
CA PRO A 93 3.70 13.67 10.58
C PRO A 93 4.52 14.90 10.98
N ASP A 94 4.77 15.10 12.29
CA ASP A 94 5.53 16.26 12.77
C ASP A 94 7.03 16.19 12.40
N GLU A 95 7.56 14.99 12.11
CA GLU A 95 8.94 14.81 11.68
C GLU A 95 9.16 15.15 10.19
N VAL A 96 8.09 15.14 9.38
CA VAL A 96 8.18 15.23 7.92
C VAL A 96 8.90 16.49 7.43
N PRO A 97 8.60 17.72 7.93
CA PRO A 97 9.30 18.93 7.49
C PRO A 97 10.82 18.84 7.69
N LEU A 98 11.26 18.31 8.84
CA LEU A 98 12.67 18.13 9.15
C LEU A 98 13.31 17.10 8.21
N LEU A 99 12.62 16.00 7.92
CA LEU A 99 13.09 14.94 7.03
C LEU A 99 13.21 15.42 5.59
N LEU A 100 12.26 16.24 5.11
CA LEU A 100 12.30 16.86 3.79
C LEU A 100 13.52 17.78 3.63
N GLU A 101 13.80 18.61 4.62
CA GLU A 101 14.97 19.50 4.59
C GLU A 101 16.29 18.74 4.68
N THR A 102 16.36 17.73 5.55
CA THR A 102 17.58 16.99 5.85
C THR A 102 17.99 16.05 4.73
N TYR A 103 17.04 15.28 4.20
CA TYR A 103 17.32 14.22 3.25
C TYR A 103 16.99 14.57 1.81
N ARG A 104 16.18 15.61 1.58
CA ARG A 104 15.70 16.03 0.25
C ARG A 104 15.30 14.83 -0.61
N PRO A 105 14.27 14.07 -0.18
CA PRO A 105 13.84 12.90 -0.91
C PRO A 105 13.37 13.28 -2.32
N ASP A 106 13.61 12.39 -3.27
CA ASP A 106 13.16 12.52 -4.67
C ASP A 106 11.66 12.22 -4.80
N LEU A 107 11.11 11.47 -3.84
CA LEU A 107 9.71 11.06 -3.80
C LEU A 107 9.22 10.95 -2.33
N VAL A 108 7.98 11.37 -2.09
CA VAL A 108 7.27 11.14 -0.83
C VAL A 108 6.08 10.21 -1.11
N LEU A 109 5.99 9.11 -0.36
CA LEU A 109 4.83 8.25 -0.29
C LEU A 109 4.12 8.51 1.04
N LEU A 110 2.89 8.98 0.98
CA LEU A 110 2.18 9.51 2.14
C LEU A 110 0.81 8.84 2.27
N ASP A 111 0.53 8.27 3.43
CA ASP A 111 -0.83 7.90 3.78
C ASP A 111 -1.70 9.16 3.92
N LEU A 112 -2.90 9.11 3.37
CA LEU A 112 -3.86 10.20 3.42
C LEU A 112 -4.69 10.17 4.70
N LEU A 113 -4.79 9.02 5.36
CA LEU A 113 -5.62 8.83 6.55
C LEU A 113 -4.78 8.81 7.84
N LEU A 114 -3.96 9.84 8.04
CA LEU A 114 -3.15 9.96 9.24
C LEU A 114 -3.96 10.45 10.46
N PRO A 115 -3.67 9.96 11.68
CA PRO A 115 -4.31 10.47 12.89
C PRO A 115 -3.89 11.92 13.15
N GLY A 116 -4.87 12.83 13.23
CA GLY A 116 -4.65 14.21 13.68
C GLY A 116 -4.23 15.22 12.60
N THR A 117 -3.93 14.80 11.37
CA THR A 117 -3.64 15.69 10.23
C THR A 117 -4.00 14.99 8.93
N ASP A 118 -4.60 15.70 7.97
CA ASP A 118 -4.78 15.16 6.62
C ASP A 118 -3.43 15.21 5.89
N GLY A 119 -2.99 14.11 5.26
CA GLY A 119 -1.70 14.06 4.56
C GLY A 119 -1.54 15.13 3.46
N ILE A 120 -2.64 15.68 2.95
CA ILE A 120 -2.59 16.78 1.98
C ILE A 120 -2.08 18.10 2.61
N GLU A 121 -2.28 18.32 3.91
CA GLU A 121 -1.80 19.52 4.61
C GLU A 121 -0.29 19.51 4.86
N LEU A 122 0.37 18.37 4.63
CA LEU A 122 1.80 18.15 4.82
C LEU A 122 2.67 18.49 3.59
N MET A 123 2.04 18.80 2.45
CA MET A 123 2.70 19.23 1.20
C MET A 123 2.69 20.75 1.05
#